data_AF-A0A484LZB8-F1
#
_entry.id   AF-A0A484LZB8-F1
#
_cell.length_a   1.000
_cell.length_b   1.000
_cell.length_c   1.000
_cell.angle_alpha   90.00
_cell.angle_beta   90.00
_cell.angle_gamma   90.00
#
_symmetry.space_group_name_H-M   'P 1'
#
loop_
_entity.id
_entity.type
_entity.pdbx_description
1 polymer ?
#
loop_
_entity_poly.entity_id
_entity_poly.type
_entity_poly.pdbx_seq_one_letter_code
_entity_poly.pdbx_strand_id
1 'polypeptide(L)'
;MSLKDVYNMVSEAKNGCSWAAFEAYTHLKCLGYIVQRHGFLWTVKSVTADSSEDIYFICERLKSMNVNEVKPVFDVYPPNSRFRKSSPGQPSFILCFTGGFPPSKQEIEELERCCNGSPIKVCNVEHGRVSFISFKKVELPALP
;
A
#
# COMPACT_ATOMS: atom_id res chain seq x y z
N MET A 1 20.12 -14.59 9.37
CA MET A 1 20.03 -13.19 8.91
C MET A 1 20.29 -12.30 10.11
N SER A 2 21.28 -11.42 10.04
CA SER A 2 21.60 -10.49 11.12
C SER A 2 20.79 -9.20 11.00
N LEU A 3 20.69 -8.41 12.07
CA LEU A 3 20.04 -7.10 12.03
C LEU A 3 20.72 -6.15 11.02
N LYS A 4 22.05 -6.27 10.87
CA LYS A 4 22.82 -5.53 9.88
C LYS A 4 22.40 -5.86 8.45
N ASP A 5 22.14 -7.14 8.17
CA ASP A 5 21.68 -7.59 6.84
C ASP A 5 20.29 -7.04 6.54
N VAL A 6 19.40 -6.98 7.55
CA VAL A 6 18.05 -6.38 7.41
C VAL A 6 18.15 -4.88 7.15
N TYR A 7 19.02 -4.18 7.88
CA TYR A 7 19.23 -2.74 7.68
C TYR A 7 19.74 -2.45 6.27
N ASN A 8 20.76 -3.18 5.81
CA ASN A 8 21.31 -3.04 4.46
C ASN A 8 20.23 -3.28 3.39
N MET A 9 19.39 -4.29 3.58
CA MET A 9 18.29 -4.59 2.68
C MET A 9 17.26 -3.47 2.57
N VAL A 10 16.95 -2.78 3.68
CA VAL A 10 16.00 -1.65 3.69
C VAL A 10 16.66 -0.38 3.13
N SER A 11 17.94 -0.14 3.41
CA SER A 11 18.67 1.02 2.91
C SER A 11 18.93 0.97 1.41
N GLU A 12 19.15 -0.22 0.86
CA GLU A 12 19.45 -0.38 -0.57
C GLU A 12 18.20 -0.28 -1.45
N ALA A 13 16.99 -0.36 -0.89
CA ALA A 13 15.69 -0.34 -1.58
C ALA A 13 15.51 -1.39 -2.71
N LYS A 14 16.46 -2.31 -2.90
CA LYS A 14 16.49 -3.30 -4.00
C LYS A 14 15.38 -4.35 -3.93
N ASN A 15 14.82 -4.60 -2.74
CA ASN A 15 13.84 -5.66 -2.50
C ASN A 15 12.38 -5.16 -2.45
N GLY A 16 12.16 -3.91 -2.89
CA GLY A 16 10.85 -3.24 -2.83
C GLY A 16 10.39 -2.94 -1.41
N CYS A 17 11.33 -2.89 -0.46
CA CYS A 17 11.15 -2.35 0.89
C CYS A 17 12.05 -1.13 1.04
N SER A 18 11.47 0.03 1.34
CA SER A 18 12.20 1.27 1.64
C SER A 18 12.13 1.58 3.13
N TRP A 19 12.99 2.49 3.59
CA TRP A 19 12.95 2.98 4.98
C TRP A 19 11.59 3.59 5.33
N ALA A 20 11.04 4.42 4.45
CA ALA A 20 9.69 4.96 4.60
C ALA A 20 8.62 3.86 4.74
N ALA A 21 8.74 2.76 3.97
CA ALA A 21 7.78 1.66 4.03
C ALA A 21 7.86 0.93 5.37
N PHE A 22 9.07 0.79 5.92
CA PHE A 22 9.29 0.23 7.24
C PHE A 22 8.73 1.12 8.37
N GLU A 23 8.91 2.44 8.28
CA GLU A 23 8.36 3.40 9.25
C GLU A 23 6.82 3.42 9.21
N ALA A 24 6.23 3.43 8.01
CA ALA A 24 4.78 3.33 7.87
C ALA A 24 4.23 1.99 8.39
N TYR A 25 4.90 0.88 8.08
CA TYR A 25 4.56 -0.45 8.58
C TYR A 25 4.59 -0.50 10.10
N THR A 26 5.69 -0.07 10.72
CA THR A 26 5.85 -0.08 12.18
C THR A 26 4.80 0.79 12.85
N HIS A 27 4.53 1.99 12.32
CA HIS A 27 3.48 2.86 12.82
C HIS A 27 2.09 2.19 12.78
N LEU A 28 1.70 1.60 11.65
CA LEU A 28 0.44 0.86 11.52
C LEU A 28 0.37 -0.35 12.47
N LYS A 29 1.47 -1.08 12.62
CA LYS A 29 1.57 -2.21 13.56
C LYS A 29 1.38 -1.77 15.01
N CYS A 30 1.96 -0.64 15.42
CA CYS A 30 1.78 -0.07 16.76
C CYS A 30 0.33 0.31 17.04
N LEU A 31 -0.41 0.76 16.03
CA LEU A 31 -1.86 1.03 16.12
C LEU A 31 -2.72 -0.24 16.12
N GLY A 32 -2.12 -1.43 16.03
CA GLY A 32 -2.80 -2.72 16.05
C GLY A 32 -3.33 -3.18 14.70
N TYR A 33 -3.09 -2.44 13.61
CA TYR A 33 -3.50 -2.87 12.28
C TYR A 33 -2.79 -4.15 11.84
N ILE A 34 -3.46 -4.85 10.94
CA ILE A 34 -2.89 -5.98 10.21
C ILE A 34 -2.50 -5.43 8.84
N VAL A 35 -1.25 -5.65 8.44
CA VAL A 35 -0.66 -5.00 7.27
C VAL A 35 -0.10 -6.07 6.34
N GLN A 36 -0.57 -6.08 5.09
CA GLN A 36 -0.10 -6.94 4.00
C GLN A 36 0.65 -6.10 2.98
N ARG A 37 1.67 -6.65 2.32
CA ARG A 37 2.24 -6.01 1.14
C ARG A 37 1.24 -6.09 -0.01
N HIS A 38 0.90 -4.93 -0.58
CA HIS A 38 -0.05 -4.85 -1.67
C HIS A 38 0.43 -5.65 -2.88
N GLY A 39 -0.46 -6.44 -3.48
CA GLY A 39 -0.15 -7.28 -4.64
C GLY A 39 0.61 -8.59 -4.32
N PHE A 40 0.88 -8.90 -3.05
CA PHE A 40 1.55 -10.15 -2.65
C PHE A 40 0.63 -11.02 -1.80
N LEU A 41 0.59 -12.33 -2.08
CA LEU A 41 -0.20 -13.29 -1.31
C LEU A 41 0.37 -13.53 0.10
N TRP A 42 -0.52 -13.75 1.08
CA TRP A 42 -0.15 -14.06 2.49
C TRP A 42 0.66 -15.35 2.66
N THR A 43 0.41 -16.32 1.79
CA THR A 43 1.03 -17.64 1.82
C THR A 43 1.37 -18.01 0.39
N VAL A 44 2.65 -18.31 0.15
CA VAL A 44 3.08 -19.08 -1.02
C VAL A 44 2.61 -20.51 -0.79
N LYS A 45 1.32 -20.79 -0.97
CA LYS A 45 0.99 -22.14 -1.45
C LYS A 45 1.61 -22.20 -2.84
N SER A 46 2.27 -23.30 -3.19
CA SER A 46 2.67 -23.58 -4.56
C SER A 46 1.41 -23.56 -5.42
N VAL A 47 1.02 -22.39 -5.90
CA VAL A 47 -0.04 -22.24 -6.88
C VAL A 47 0.58 -22.78 -8.16
N THR A 48 -0.09 -23.74 -8.78
CA THR A 48 0.19 -24.16 -10.15
C THR A 48 0.32 -22.91 -11.03
N ALA A 49 1.33 -22.91 -11.90
CA ALA A 49 1.88 -21.73 -12.59
C ALA A 49 0.83 -20.73 -13.13
N ASP A 50 -0.32 -21.23 -13.55
CA ASP A 50 -1.38 -20.51 -14.26
C ASP A 50 -2.04 -19.32 -13.52
N SER A 51 -1.94 -19.19 -12.19
CA SER A 51 -2.54 -18.03 -11.46
C SER A 51 -1.52 -17.10 -10.80
N SER A 52 -0.24 -17.48 -10.80
CA SER A 52 0.85 -16.65 -10.27
C SER A 52 1.25 -15.55 -11.25
N GLU A 53 1.08 -15.85 -12.53
CA GLU A 53 1.39 -14.97 -13.65
C GLU A 53 0.48 -13.73 -13.62
N ASP A 54 -0.83 -13.89 -13.47
CA ASP A 54 -1.79 -12.77 -13.50
C ASP A 54 -1.56 -11.69 -12.42
N ILE A 55 -1.19 -12.11 -11.20
CA ILE A 55 -0.94 -11.18 -10.09
C ILE A 55 0.41 -10.46 -10.28
N TYR A 56 1.42 -11.18 -10.76
CA TYR A 56 2.70 -10.59 -11.15
C TYR A 56 2.52 -9.60 -12.31
N PHE A 57 1.67 -9.94 -13.29
CA PHE A 57 1.32 -9.07 -14.42
C PHE A 57 0.58 -7.79 -13.99
N ILE A 58 -0.32 -7.84 -13.00
CA ILE A 58 -0.97 -6.63 -12.45
C ILE A 58 0.07 -5.73 -11.76
N CYS A 59 0.96 -6.31 -10.94
CA CYS A 59 2.01 -5.56 -10.26
C CYS A 59 3.03 -4.97 -11.25
N GLU A 60 3.41 -5.71 -12.29
CA GLU A 60 4.27 -5.24 -13.38
C GLU A 60 3.61 -4.10 -14.18
N ARG A 61 2.31 -4.22 -14.46
CA ARG A 61 1.56 -3.17 -15.16
C ARG A 61 1.48 -1.89 -14.34
N LEU A 62 1.39 -1.99 -13.01
CA LEU A 62 1.46 -0.85 -12.09
C LEU A 62 2.87 -0.26 -11.94
N LYS A 63 3.93 -1.04 -12.16
CA LYS A 63 5.32 -0.53 -12.23
C LYS A 63 5.66 0.14 -13.57
N SER A 64 4.95 -0.20 -14.65
CA SER A 64 5.16 0.36 -15.99
C SER A 64 4.52 1.73 -16.20
N MET A 65 3.69 2.16 -15.25
CA MET A 65 3.22 3.54 -15.16
C MET A 65 4.27 4.33 -14.33
N ASN A 66 4.42 5.61 -14.64
CA ASN A 66 5.59 6.48 -14.62
C ASN A 66 6.35 6.64 -13.26
N VAL A 67 7.64 7.00 -13.35
CA VAL A 67 8.68 7.15 -12.31
C VAL A 67 8.41 8.27 -11.26
N ASN A 68 7.23 8.88 -11.23
CA ASN A 68 6.83 9.88 -10.24
C ASN A 68 5.54 9.51 -9.46
N GLU A 69 5.01 8.30 -9.66
CA GLU A 69 3.64 7.94 -9.30
C GLU A 69 3.42 7.55 -7.84
N VAL A 70 2.24 7.94 -7.34
CA VAL A 70 1.68 7.37 -6.12
C VAL A 70 1.48 5.87 -6.31
N LYS A 71 2.17 5.05 -5.51
CA LYS A 71 2.11 3.59 -5.63
C LYS A 71 1.45 2.94 -4.41
N PRO A 72 0.55 1.96 -4.59
CA PRO A 72 0.03 1.18 -3.48
C PRO A 72 1.16 0.31 -2.88
N VAL A 73 1.26 0.30 -1.55
CA VAL A 73 2.34 -0.38 -0.81
C VAL A 73 1.77 -1.42 0.15
N PHE A 74 0.67 -1.10 0.84
CA PHE A 74 0.09 -2.02 1.82
C PHE A 74 -1.43 -2.11 1.73
N ASP A 75 -1.95 -3.32 1.91
CA ASP A 75 -3.36 -3.54 2.25
C ASP A 75 -3.49 -3.57 3.77
N VAL A 76 -4.33 -2.68 4.32
CA VAL A 76 -4.44 -2.47 5.76
C VAL A 76 -5.79 -2.93 6.27
N TYR A 77 -5.78 -3.85 7.23
CA TYR A 77 -6.95 -4.51 7.80
C TYR A 77 -7.15 -4.11 9.26
N PRO A 78 -8.40 -4.07 9.75
CA PRO A 78 -8.72 -3.45 11.02
C PRO A 78 -8.16 -4.24 12.22
N PRO A 79 -7.75 -3.54 13.29
CA PRO A 79 -7.31 -4.16 14.53
C PRO A 79 -8.43 -5.01 15.15
N ASN A 80 -8.07 -6.02 15.94
CA ASN A 80 -9.00 -6.88 16.69
C ASN A 80 -10.10 -7.54 15.84
N SER A 81 -9.87 -7.67 14.54
CA SER A 81 -10.75 -8.44 13.66
C SER A 81 -10.49 -9.94 13.82
N ARG A 82 -11.49 -10.77 13.49
CA ARG A 82 -11.30 -12.24 13.36
C ARG A 82 -10.54 -12.57 12.07
N PHE A 83 -9.41 -11.90 11.87
CA PHE A 83 -8.64 -11.92 10.65
C PHE A 83 -8.11 -13.32 10.35
N ARG A 84 -8.29 -13.76 9.11
CA ARG A 84 -7.75 -15.03 8.62
C ARG A 84 -6.88 -14.75 7.39
N LYS A 85 -5.60 -15.10 7.44
CA LYS A 85 -4.70 -14.96 6.28
C LYS A 85 -5.21 -15.66 5.01
N SER A 86 -5.93 -16.78 5.18
CA SER A 86 -6.52 -17.54 4.07
C SER A 86 -7.79 -16.91 3.48
N SER A 87 -8.41 -15.97 4.20
CA SER A 87 -9.60 -15.23 3.78
C SER A 87 -9.59 -13.88 4.48
N PRO A 88 -8.70 -12.96 4.04
CA PRO A 88 -8.42 -11.72 4.77
C PRO A 88 -9.58 -10.71 4.69
N GLY A 89 -10.53 -10.92 3.79
CA GLY A 89 -11.62 -9.98 3.52
C GLY A 89 -11.14 -8.76 2.75
N GLN A 90 -11.94 -7.69 2.75
CA GLN A 90 -11.57 -6.41 2.14
C GLN A 90 -10.72 -5.58 3.12
N PRO A 91 -9.64 -4.94 2.66
CA PRO A 91 -8.89 -4.01 3.50
C PRO A 91 -9.75 -2.81 3.92
N SER A 92 -9.50 -2.28 5.11
CA SER A 92 -10.08 -1.02 5.57
C SER A 92 -9.61 0.15 4.71
N PHE A 93 -8.35 0.11 4.29
CA PHE A 93 -7.80 1.02 3.29
C PHE A 93 -6.53 0.44 2.66
N ILE A 94 -6.20 0.93 1.47
CA ILE A 94 -4.92 0.69 0.79
C ILE A 94 -4.01 1.89 1.07
N LEU A 95 -2.81 1.62 1.58
CA LEU A 95 -1.81 2.63 1.85
C LEU A 95 -0.91 2.81 0.62
N CYS A 96 -0.83 4.04 0.14
CA CYS A 96 -0.05 4.40 -1.04
C CYS A 96 1.04 5.41 -0.69
N PHE A 97 2.18 5.34 -1.35
CA PHE A 97 3.32 6.24 -1.14
C PHE A 97 3.43 7.22 -2.29
N THR A 98 3.72 8.48 -1.98
CA THR A 98 4.08 9.48 -2.98
C THR A 98 5.60 9.63 -3.10
N GLY A 99 6.09 9.98 -4.29
CA GLY A 99 7.50 10.27 -4.59
C GLY A 99 8.02 11.60 -4.01
N GLY A 100 7.43 12.10 -2.91
CA GLY A 100 7.82 13.35 -2.27
C GLY A 100 7.09 14.60 -2.78
N PHE A 101 6.16 14.45 -3.72
CA PHE A 101 5.31 15.54 -4.21
C PHE A 101 3.85 15.33 -3.81
N PRO A 102 3.05 16.37 -3.60
CA PRO A 102 1.62 16.21 -3.42
C PRO A 102 1.01 15.54 -4.67
N PRO A 103 0.17 14.51 -4.50
CA PRO A 103 -0.50 13.89 -5.64
C PRO A 103 -1.49 14.85 -6.31
N SER A 104 -1.52 14.82 -7.62
CA SER A 104 -2.52 15.50 -8.43
C SER A 104 -3.89 14.83 -8.29
N LYS A 105 -4.94 15.57 -8.63
CA LYS A 105 -6.31 15.04 -8.65
C LYS A 105 -6.44 13.82 -9.57
N GLN A 106 -5.80 13.87 -10.74
CA GLN A 106 -5.86 12.78 -11.71
C GLN A 106 -5.21 11.51 -11.17
N GLU A 107 -4.04 11.62 -10.53
CA GLU A 107 -3.37 10.47 -9.90
C GLU A 107 -4.25 9.85 -8.82
N ILE A 108 -4.93 10.66 -8.00
CA ILE A 108 -5.85 10.16 -6.96
C ILE A 108 -7.02 9.39 -7.59
N GLU A 109 -7.67 9.96 -8.62
CA GLU A 109 -8.82 9.32 -9.30
C GLU A 109 -8.40 8.01 -10.00
N GLU A 110 -7.23 7.99 -10.63
CA GLU A 110 -6.67 6.78 -11.25
C GLU A 110 -6.36 5.71 -10.20
N LEU A 111 -5.81 6.10 -9.04
CA LEU A 111 -5.51 5.19 -7.94
C LEU A 111 -6.76 4.57 -7.35
N GLU A 112 -7.82 5.36 -7.13
CA GLU A 112 -9.12 4.87 -6.66
C GLU A 112 -9.72 3.85 -7.62
N ARG A 113 -9.60 4.11 -8.94
CA ARG A 113 -10.02 3.18 -9.99
C ARG A 113 -9.22 1.88 -9.96
N CYS A 114 -7.89 1.96 -9.80
CA CYS A 114 -7.02 0.79 -9.69
C CYS A 114 -7.24 -0.03 -8.41
N CYS A 115 -7.69 0.61 -7.34
CA CYS A 115 -7.92 0.00 -6.03
C CYS A 115 -9.31 -0.64 -5.87
N ASN A 116 -10.06 -0.82 -6.95
CA ASN A 116 -11.38 -1.48 -6.99
C ASN A 116 -12.37 -0.93 -5.94
N GLY A 117 -12.36 0.38 -5.70
CA GLY A 117 -13.24 1.05 -4.74
C GLY A 117 -12.87 0.88 -3.26
N SER A 118 -11.73 0.25 -2.94
CA SER A 118 -11.21 0.24 -1.57
C SER A 118 -10.71 1.64 -1.19
N PRO A 119 -10.97 2.13 0.03
CA PRO A 119 -10.51 3.45 0.45
C PRO A 119 -8.99 3.56 0.33
N ILE A 120 -8.49 4.68 -0.20
CA ILE A 120 -7.05 4.92 -0.31
C ILE A 120 -6.58 5.91 0.74
N LYS A 121 -5.35 5.73 1.21
CA LYS A 121 -4.64 6.70 2.05
C LYS A 121 -3.24 6.91 1.52
N VAL A 122 -2.87 8.17 1.31
CA VAL A 122 -1.51 8.55 0.93
C VAL A 122 -0.68 8.71 2.20
N CYS A 123 0.46 8.04 2.23
CA CYS A 123 1.43 8.13 3.31
C CYS A 123 2.53 9.10 2.93
N ASN A 124 2.78 10.06 3.81
CA ASN A 124 4.00 10.86 3.78
C ASN A 124 4.84 10.48 5.00
N VAL A 125 6.14 10.24 4.77
CA VAL A 125 7.08 9.92 5.83
C VAL A 125 8.22 10.93 5.76
N GLU A 126 8.28 11.79 6.78
CA GLU A 126 9.21 12.90 6.81
C GLU A 126 9.91 12.94 8.17
N HIS A 127 11.24 12.78 8.19
CA HIS A 127 12.05 12.79 9.40
C HIS A 127 11.52 11.85 10.52
N GLY A 128 11.10 10.64 10.14
CA GLY A 128 10.53 9.64 11.07
C GLY A 128 9.09 9.89 11.51
N ARG A 129 8.45 10.96 11.02
CA ARG A 129 7.02 11.21 11.25
C ARG A 129 6.20 10.61 10.12
N VAL A 130 5.28 9.73 10.47
CA VAL A 130 4.34 9.11 9.53
C VAL A 130 3.03 9.89 9.55
N SER A 131 2.62 10.39 8.40
CA SER A 131 1.33 11.08 8.20
C SER A 131 0.49 10.31 7.19
N PHE A 132 -0.82 10.25 7.45
CA PHE A 132 -1.79 9.64 6.54
C PHE A 132 -2.78 10.69 6.06
N ILE A 133 -2.90 10.82 4.74
CA ILE A 133 -3.78 11.78 4.07
C ILE A 133 -4.84 10.98 3.32
N SER A 134 -6.10 11.37 3.49
CA SER A 134 -7.23 10.79 2.76
C SER A 134 -8.01 11.88 2.06
N PHE A 135 -8.43 11.60 0.83
CA PHE A 135 -9.27 12.49 0.05
C PHE A 135 -10.70 11.97 0.08
N LYS A 136 -11.67 12.88 0.16
CA LYS A 136 -13.09 12.54 0.12
C LYS A 136 -13.77 13.49 -0.85
N LYS A 137 -14.45 12.94 -1.84
CA LYS A 137 -15.36 13.71 -2.69
C LYS A 137 -16.58 14.12 -1.87
N VAL A 138 -16.89 15.41 -1.89
CA VAL A 138 -18.07 15.98 -1.22
C VAL A 138 -18.88 16.71 -2.27
N GLU A 139 -20.16 16.39 -2.37
CA GLU A 139 -21.12 17.13 -3.20
C GLU A 139 -21.63 18.32 -2.40
N LEU A 140 -21.51 19.52 -2.97
CA LEU A 140 -22.03 20.73 -2.35
C LEU A 140 -23.52 20.85 -2.67
N PRO A 141 -24.35 21.30 -1.70
CA PRO A 141 -25.75 21.54 -1.97
C PRO A 141 -25.89 22.61 -3.06
N ALA A 142 -26.74 22.38 -4.05
CA ALA A 142 -27.14 23.41 -4.98
C ALA A 142 -27.97 24.47 -4.23
N LEU A 143 -27.60 25.74 -4.37
CA LEU A 143 -28.43 26.83 -3.86
C LEU A 143 -29.74 26.87 -4.69
N PRO A 144 -30.89 27.12 -4.04
CA PRO A 144 -32.18 27.22 -4.71
C PRO A 144 -32.26 28.39 -5.69
#